data_AF-A0A6G3XFF0-F1
#
_entry.id   AF-A0A6G3XFF0-F1
#
_cell.length_a   1.000
_cell.length_b   1.000
_cell.length_c   1.000
_cell.angle_alpha   90.00
_cell.angle_beta   90.00
_cell.angle_gamma   90.00
#
_symmetry.space_group_name_H-M   'P 1'
#
loop_
_entity.id
_entity.type
_entity.pdbx_description
1 polymer ?
#
loop_
_entity_poly.entity_id
_entity_poly.type
_entity_poly.pdbx_seq_one_letter_code
_entity_poly.pdbx_strand_id
1 'polypeptide(L)'
;MTTTTASHHLSPAFPGRAPWGTAGKLRAWQQGAMERYIQEQPRDFLAVATPGAGKTTFALTLASWLLHHHVVQQITVVAPTEHLKKQWAEAAARIGIRLDPEYSAGPLSKEYHGVAVTYAGVGV
;
A
#
# COMPACT_ATOMS: atom_id res chain seq x y z
N MET A 1 -6.14 12.12 -49.80
CA MET A 1 -5.99 13.01 -48.62
C MET A 1 -6.04 12.14 -47.37
N THR A 2 -4.88 11.71 -46.89
CA THR A 2 -4.75 10.84 -45.71
C THR A 2 -4.54 11.70 -44.47
N THR A 3 -5.49 11.71 -43.55
CA THR A 3 -5.37 12.35 -42.23
C THR A 3 -4.71 11.39 -41.25
N THR A 4 -3.49 11.72 -40.83
CA THR A 4 -2.72 11.03 -39.78
C THR A 4 -3.27 11.41 -38.41
N THR A 5 -3.81 10.45 -37.67
CA THR A 5 -4.25 10.61 -36.28
C THR A 5 -3.02 10.62 -35.36
N ALA A 6 -2.75 11.74 -34.69
CA ALA A 6 -1.64 11.87 -33.74
C ALA A 6 -1.98 11.18 -32.41
N SER A 7 -1.20 10.17 -32.03
CA SER A 7 -1.27 9.53 -30.72
C SER A 7 -0.66 10.45 -29.65
N HIS A 8 -1.50 11.08 -28.83
CA HIS A 8 -1.05 11.82 -27.64
C HIS A 8 -0.50 10.83 -26.60
N HIS A 9 0.83 10.76 -26.49
CA HIS A 9 1.52 9.98 -25.47
C HIS A 9 1.38 10.71 -24.13
N LEU A 10 0.43 10.30 -23.29
CA LEU A 10 0.28 10.86 -21.94
C LEU A 10 1.55 10.57 -21.13
N SER A 11 2.02 11.58 -20.39
CA SER A 11 3.20 11.48 -19.53
C SER A 11 3.03 10.36 -18.50
N PRO A 12 4.14 9.75 -18.00
CA PRO A 12 4.09 8.63 -17.05
C PRO A 12 3.32 8.93 -15.74
N ALA A 13 3.07 10.20 -15.41
CA ALA A 13 2.19 10.61 -14.31
C ALA A 13 0.69 10.29 -14.54
N PHE A 14 0.27 10.10 -15.80
CA PHE A 14 -1.07 9.76 -16.22
C PHE A 14 -1.04 8.53 -17.15
N PRO A 15 -0.83 7.31 -16.61
CA PRO A 15 -1.05 6.13 -17.42
C PRO A 15 -2.50 6.14 -17.90
N GLY A 16 -2.70 6.03 -19.21
CA GLY A 16 -4.03 5.86 -19.79
C GLY A 16 -4.81 4.80 -19.01
N ARG A 17 -6.10 5.07 -18.77
CA ARG A 17 -7.02 4.27 -17.93
C ARG A 17 -6.64 2.79 -17.96
N ALA A 18 -6.06 2.29 -16.87
CA ALA A 18 -5.52 0.93 -16.84
C ALA A 18 -6.63 -0.07 -17.24
N PRO A 19 -6.41 -0.89 -18.28
CA PRO A 19 -7.36 -1.91 -18.67
C PRO A 19 -7.61 -2.84 -17.48
N TRP A 20 -8.87 -3.17 -17.24
CA TRP A 20 -9.30 -4.15 -16.25
C TRP A 20 -8.59 -5.48 -16.55
N GLY A 21 -7.54 -5.79 -15.78
CA GLY A 21 -6.61 -6.89 -16.07
C GLY A 21 -5.19 -6.75 -15.50
N THR A 22 -4.82 -5.59 -14.94
CA THR A 22 -3.50 -5.34 -14.29
C THR A 22 -3.46 -5.73 -12.81
N ALA A 23 -4.11 -6.83 -12.42
CA ALA A 23 -4.16 -7.29 -11.02
C ALA A 23 -2.78 -7.67 -10.42
N GLY A 24 -1.67 -7.53 -11.16
CA GLY A 24 -0.31 -7.76 -10.67
C GLY A 24 0.73 -6.67 -11.00
N LYS A 25 0.37 -5.54 -11.63
CA LYS A 25 1.33 -4.48 -11.96
C LYS A 25 1.00 -3.18 -11.23
N LEU A 26 1.98 -2.65 -10.50
CA LEU A 26 1.89 -1.33 -9.88
C LEU A 26 1.60 -0.24 -10.92
N ARG A 27 0.79 0.75 -10.55
CA ARG A 27 0.58 1.97 -11.34
C ARG A 27 1.88 2.79 -11.35
N ALA A 28 2.08 3.60 -12.38
CA ALA A 28 3.31 4.37 -12.56
C ALA A 28 3.72 5.21 -11.33
N TRP A 29 2.76 5.88 -10.66
CA TRP A 29 3.06 6.64 -9.45
C TRP A 29 3.50 5.73 -8.28
N GLN A 30 2.91 4.54 -8.16
CA GLN A 30 3.25 3.57 -7.11
C GLN A 30 4.65 3.01 -7.36
N GLN A 31 4.98 2.70 -8.61
CA GLN A 31 6.31 2.24 -8.99
C GLN A 31 7.36 3.33 -8.71
N GLY A 32 7.13 4.57 -9.17
CA GLY A 32 8.07 5.67 -8.92
C GLY A 32 8.24 5.98 -7.43
N ALA A 33 7.18 5.88 -6.62
CA ALA A 33 7.27 6.01 -5.17
C ALA A 33 8.07 4.85 -4.54
N MET A 34 7.91 3.63 -5.04
CA MET A 34 8.63 2.45 -4.56
C MET A 34 10.13 2.53 -4.89
N GLU A 35 10.47 2.93 -6.11
CA GLU A 35 11.86 3.18 -6.54
C GLU A 35 12.53 4.25 -5.68
N ARG A 36 11.85 5.38 -5.44
CA ARG A 36 12.35 6.42 -4.54
C ARG A 36 12.60 5.88 -3.12
N TYR A 37 11.65 5.16 -2.55
CA TYR A 37 11.81 4.60 -1.20
C TYR A 37 13.01 3.63 -1.12
N ILE A 38 13.17 2.74 -2.10
CA ILE A 38 14.28 1.76 -2.10
C ILE A 38 15.64 2.45 -2.23
N GLN A 39 15.72 3.53 -3.02
CA GLN A 39 16.96 4.29 -3.22
C GLN A 39 17.36 5.08 -1.97
N GLU A 40 16.40 5.77 -1.37
CA GLU A 40 16.66 6.69 -0.25
C GLU A 40 16.59 6.01 1.13
N GLN A 41 15.85 4.90 1.24
CA GLN A 41 15.50 4.19 2.48
C GLN A 41 15.22 5.13 3.67
N PRO A 42 14.34 6.12 3.50
CA PRO A 42 14.11 7.10 4.55
C PRO A 42 13.36 6.46 5.71
N ARG A 43 13.58 7.00 6.91
CA ARG A 43 12.81 6.62 8.10
C ARG A 43 11.32 6.92 7.92
N ASP A 44 11.01 8.10 7.38
CA ASP A 44 9.66 8.59 7.15
C ASP A 44 9.42 8.84 5.67
N PHE A 45 8.29 8.37 5.14
CA PHE A 45 7.93 8.51 3.73
C PHE A 45 6.46 8.91 3.56
N LEU A 46 6.22 10.09 3.00
CA LEU A 46 4.86 10.61 2.76
C LEU A 46 4.44 10.43 1.30
N ALA A 47 3.42 9.60 1.08
CA ALA A 47 2.79 9.43 -0.23
C ALA A 47 1.37 10.02 -0.24
N VAL A 48 1.17 11.10 -0.99
CA VAL A 48 -0.15 11.72 -1.19
C VAL A 48 -0.68 11.35 -2.57
N ALA A 49 -1.90 10.81 -2.61
CA ALA A 49 -2.59 10.49 -3.86
C ALA A 49 -4.09 10.66 -3.70
N THR A 50 -4.78 10.89 -4.82
CA THR A 50 -6.24 11.06 -4.85
C THR A 50 -6.98 9.83 -4.27
N PRO A 51 -8.22 10.01 -3.77
CA PRO A 51 -9.07 8.87 -3.38
C PRO A 51 -9.18 7.84 -4.51
N GLY A 52 -9.07 6.55 -4.20
CA GLY A 52 -9.10 5.48 -5.21
C GLY A 52 -7.83 5.32 -6.07
N ALA A 53 -6.77 6.11 -5.84
CA ALA A 53 -5.51 5.99 -6.58
C ALA A 53 -4.72 4.70 -6.33
N GLY A 54 -5.10 3.90 -5.33
CA GLY A 54 -4.42 2.65 -4.95
C GLY A 54 -3.41 2.80 -3.81
N LYS A 55 -3.61 3.73 -2.86
CA LYS A 55 -2.68 3.94 -1.73
C LYS A 55 -2.47 2.69 -0.88
N THR A 56 -3.53 1.93 -0.61
CA THR A 56 -3.45 0.68 0.16
C THR A 56 -2.57 -0.36 -0.53
N THR A 57 -2.71 -0.53 -1.85
CA THR A 57 -1.85 -1.44 -2.62
C THR A 57 -0.39 -1.03 -2.52
N PHE A 58 -0.08 0.26 -2.72
CA PHE A 58 1.28 0.77 -2.59
C PHE A 58 1.87 0.51 -1.19
N ALA A 59 1.13 0.88 -0.14
CA ALA A 59 1.58 0.71 1.24
C ALA A 59 1.83 -0.76 1.59
N LEU A 60 0.95 -1.66 1.17
CA LEU A 60 1.09 -3.10 1.43
C LEU A 60 2.23 -3.74 0.62
N THR A 61 2.47 -3.27 -0.61
CA THR A 61 3.65 -3.69 -1.40
C THR A 61 4.95 -3.25 -0.73
N LEU A 62 5.03 -1.99 -0.27
CA LEU A 62 6.17 -1.49 0.49
C LEU A 62 6.37 -2.29 1.79
N ALA A 63 5.29 -2.56 2.53
CA ALA A 63 5.36 -3.32 3.77
C ALA A 63 5.83 -4.77 3.54
N SER A 64 5.37 -5.41 2.46
CA SER A 64 5.84 -6.74 2.04
C SER A 64 7.35 -6.74 1.76
N TRP A 65 7.84 -5.73 1.02
CA TRP A 65 9.26 -5.57 0.74
C TRP A 65 10.08 -5.39 2.03
N LEU A 66 9.63 -4.53 2.94
CA LEU A 66 10.32 -4.27 4.22
C LEU A 66 10.42 -5.52 5.10
N LEU A 67 9.36 -6.32 5.16
CA LEU A 67 9.37 -7.60 5.88
C LEU A 67 10.32 -8.61 5.22
N HIS A 68 10.22 -8.77 3.90
CA HIS A 68 11.03 -9.71 3.14
C HIS A 68 12.53 -9.43 3.26
N HIS A 69 12.90 -8.14 3.28
CA HIS A 69 14.28 -7.69 3.44
C HIS A 69 14.72 -7.55 4.91
N HIS A 70 13.89 -7.96 5.86
CA HIS A 70 14.16 -7.87 7.30
C HIS A 70 14.50 -6.45 7.79
N VAL A 71 14.03 -5.43 7.08
CA VAL A 71 14.16 -4.01 7.50
C VAL A 71 13.24 -3.73 8.68
N VAL A 72 12.07 -4.38 8.69
CA VAL A 72 11.13 -4.36 9.82
C VAL A 72 10.73 -5.78 10.20
N GLN A 73 10.35 -5.94 11.46
CA GLN A 73 9.85 -7.22 11.99
C GLN A 73 8.33 -7.23 12.16
N GLN A 74 7.72 -6.06 12.29
CA GLN A 74 6.29 -5.91 12.55
C GLN A 74 5.71 -4.70 11.79
N ILE A 75 4.43 -4.78 11.47
CA ILE A 75 3.66 -3.72 10.79
C ILE A 75 2.55 -3.23 11.73
N THR A 76 2.34 -1.92 11.79
CA THR A 76 1.13 -1.34 12.39
C THR A 76 0.44 -0.47 11.37
N VAL A 77 -0.82 -0.79 11.06
CA VAL A 77 -1.68 0.04 10.22
C VAL A 77 -2.62 0.82 11.11
N VAL A 78 -2.62 2.13 11.00
CA VAL A 78 -3.58 3.00 11.70
C VAL A 78 -4.58 3.53 10.68
N ALA A 79 -5.87 3.24 10.89
CA ALA A 79 -6.96 3.65 10.02
C ALA A 79 -7.98 4.52 10.77
N PRO A 80 -8.77 5.36 10.09
CA PRO A 80 -9.71 6.26 10.77
C PRO A 80 -10.94 5.54 11.36
N THR A 81 -11.30 4.36 10.87
CA THR A 81 -12.52 3.64 11.31
C THR A 81 -12.29 2.14 11.44
N GLU A 82 -13.14 1.50 12.25
CA GLU A 82 -13.19 0.05 12.44
C GLU A 82 -13.37 -0.71 11.12
N HIS A 83 -14.24 -0.20 10.25
CA HIS A 83 -14.46 -0.82 8.95
C HIS A 83 -13.20 -0.74 8.06
N LEU A 84 -12.49 0.40 8.07
CA LEU A 84 -11.30 0.57 7.26
C LEU A 84 -10.13 -0.28 7.76
N LYS A 85 -9.89 -0.40 9.07
CA LYS A 85 -8.81 -1.29 9.56
C LYS A 85 -9.05 -2.75 9.13
N LYS A 86 -10.32 -3.21 9.14
CA LYS A 86 -10.69 -4.55 8.66
C LYS A 86 -10.42 -4.71 7.16
N GLN A 87 -10.80 -3.73 6.34
CA GLN A 87 -10.46 -3.72 4.91
C GLN A 87 -8.95 -3.78 4.64
N TRP A 88 -8.15 -3.10 5.47
CA TRP A 88 -6.69 -3.17 5.39
C TRP A 88 -6.16 -4.56 5.74
N ALA A 89 -6.64 -5.18 6.83
CA ALA A 89 -6.27 -6.54 7.21
C ALA A 89 -6.63 -7.57 6.13
N GLU A 90 -7.83 -7.46 5.54
CA GLU A 90 -8.26 -8.31 4.43
C GLU A 90 -7.39 -8.11 3.18
N ALA A 91 -7.07 -6.86 2.82
CA ALA A 91 -6.20 -6.56 1.69
C ALA A 91 -4.77 -7.08 1.91
N ALA A 92 -4.26 -6.99 3.13
CA ALA A 92 -2.94 -7.50 3.52
C ALA A 92 -2.90 -9.04 3.44
N ALA A 93 -3.94 -9.72 3.92
CA ALA A 93 -4.03 -11.17 3.89
C ALA A 93 -3.96 -11.74 2.47
N ARG A 94 -4.53 -11.03 1.47
CA ARG A 94 -4.46 -11.43 0.05
C ARG A 94 -3.04 -11.47 -0.52
N ILE A 95 -2.08 -10.80 0.12
CA ILE A 95 -0.67 -10.81 -0.28
C ILE A 95 0.23 -11.51 0.76
N GLY A 96 -0.35 -12.29 1.66
CA GLY A 96 0.39 -13.06 2.66
C GLY A 96 0.75 -12.30 3.94
N ILE A 97 0.34 -11.03 4.09
CA ILE A 97 0.56 -10.26 5.32
C ILE A 97 -0.66 -10.41 6.23
N ARG A 98 -0.53 -11.24 7.26
CA ARG A 98 -1.51 -11.32 8.36
C ARG A 98 -1.39 -10.12 9.30
N LEU A 99 -2.42 -9.28 9.34
CA LEU A 99 -2.60 -8.21 10.33
C LEU A 99 -3.79 -8.56 11.23
N ASP A 100 -3.66 -8.37 12.55
CA ASP A 100 -4.75 -8.56 13.50
C ASP A 100 -5.59 -7.27 13.58
N PRO A 101 -6.86 -7.27 13.13
CA PRO A 101 -7.74 -6.10 13.24
C PRO A 101 -8.47 -6.02 14.60
N GLU A 102 -8.49 -7.09 15.40
CA GLU A 102 -9.18 -7.15 16.69
C GLU A 102 -8.23 -6.94 17.88
N TYR A 103 -6.95 -6.67 17.59
CA TYR A 103 -5.95 -6.34 18.59
C TYR A 103 -6.41 -5.16 19.48
N SER A 104 -6.28 -5.35 20.78
CA SER A 104 -6.68 -4.37 21.80
C SER A 104 -5.52 -4.00 22.73
N ALA A 105 -4.80 -4.98 23.29
CA ALA A 105 -3.61 -4.76 24.09
C ALA A 105 -2.78 -6.05 24.26
N GLY A 106 -1.50 -5.90 24.64
CA GLY A 106 -0.62 -7.00 25.03
C GLY A 106 0.27 -7.56 23.90
N PRO A 107 0.97 -8.69 24.13
CA PRO A 107 1.83 -9.28 23.12
C PRO A 107 1.04 -9.77 21.90
N LEU A 108 1.48 -9.39 20.71
CA LEU A 108 0.92 -9.89 19.46
C LEU A 108 1.21 -11.40 19.29
N SER A 109 0.19 -12.17 18.89
CA SER A 109 0.37 -13.58 18.54
C SER A 109 1.39 -13.74 17.40
N LYS A 110 2.26 -14.75 17.51
CA LYS A 110 3.35 -15.02 16.54
C LYS A 110 2.87 -15.31 15.11
N GLU A 111 1.58 -15.57 14.94
CA GLU A 111 0.99 -15.81 13.63
C GLU A 111 0.78 -14.52 12.82
N TYR A 112 0.70 -13.37 13.48
CA TYR A 112 0.52 -12.08 12.84
C TYR A 112 1.85 -11.38 12.58
N HIS A 113 1.95 -10.73 11.43
CA HIS A 113 3.05 -9.84 11.10
C HIS A 113 2.83 -8.44 11.67
N GLY A 114 1.66 -8.16 12.23
CA GLY A 114 1.29 -6.82 12.63
C GLY A 114 -0.15 -6.68 13.07
N VAL A 115 -0.55 -5.43 13.30
CA VAL A 115 -1.90 -5.06 13.73
C VAL A 115 -2.49 -4.01 12.81
N ALA A 116 -3.82 -3.97 12.73
CA ALA A 116 -4.56 -2.86 12.16
C ALA A 116 -5.44 -2.27 13.26
N VAL A 117 -5.28 -0.99 13.57
CA VAL A 117 -5.94 -0.30 14.69
C VAL A 117 -6.59 1.00 14.22
N THR A 118 -7.50 1.54 15.03
CA THR A 118 -8.01 2.90 14.85
C THR A 118 -7.14 3.91 15.58
N TYR A 119 -7.26 5.20 15.25
CA TYR A 119 -6.56 6.26 16.01
C TYR A 119 -6.83 6.20 17.51
N ALA A 120 -8.06 5.84 17.93
CA ALA A 120 -8.41 5.69 19.33
C ALA A 120 -7.70 4.50 20.01
N GLY A 121 -7.29 3.48 19.23
CA GLY A 121 -6.58 2.30 19.73
C GLY A 121 -5.06 2.45 19.81
N VAL A 122 -4.46 3.55 19.35
CA VAL A 122 -2.98 3.72 19.27
C VAL A 122 -2.35 4.08 20.63
N GLY A 123 -3.15 4.36 21.67
CA GLY A 123 -2.65 4.81 22.98
C GLY A 123 -3.18 4.04 24.18
N VAL A 124 -3.72 2.84 23.96
CA VAL A 124 -4.32 1.99 25.01
C VAL A 124 -3.43 0.78 25.30
#